data_AF-A0AAX4L407-F1
#
_entry.id   AF-A0AAX4L407-F1
#
_cell.length_a   1.000
_cell.length_b   1.000
_cell.length_c   1.000
_cell.angle_alpha   90.00
_cell.angle_beta   90.00
_cell.angle_gamma   90.00
#
_symmetry.space_group_name_H-M   'P 1'
#
loop_
_entity.id
_entity.type
_entity.pdbx_description
1 polymer ?
#
loop_
_entity_poly.entity_id
_entity_poly.type
_entity_poly.pdbx_seq_one_letter_code
_entity_poly.pdbx_strand_id
1 'polypeptide(L)'
;MDLLEKARKLRSLGDEYENLLNDLLNELFKLIPDCLALNIDDSLLPVYAISGLKTKGILAFPYKCRGRVGYVIIGEDGILYFEDTDGNVIELK
;
A
#
# COMPACT_ATOMS: atom_id res chain seq x y z
N MET A 1 -29.86 6.78 -10.05
CA MET A 1 -28.82 7.76 -9.71
C MET A 1 -28.61 8.71 -10.87
N ASP A 2 -28.92 10.00 -10.69
CA ASP A 2 -28.62 11.06 -11.64
C ASP A 2 -27.13 11.49 -11.63
N LEU A 3 -26.75 12.46 -12.47
CA LEU A 3 -25.38 12.97 -12.57
C LEU A 3 -24.89 13.56 -11.24
N LEU A 4 -25.74 14.33 -10.54
CA LEU A 4 -25.37 15.01 -9.31
C LEU A 4 -25.22 14.01 -8.16
N GLU A 5 -26.11 13.02 -8.08
CA GLU A 5 -26.02 11.91 -7.12
C GLU A 5 -24.75 11.09 -7.32
N LYS A 6 -24.38 10.80 -8.58
CA LYS A 6 -23.11 10.11 -8.90
C LYS A 6 -21.90 10.93 -8.45
N ALA A 7 -21.88 12.23 -8.75
CA ALA A 7 -20.79 13.12 -8.34
C ALA A 7 -20.67 13.22 -6.81
N ARG A 8 -21.79 13.33 -6.08
CA ARG A 8 -21.81 13.32 -4.61
C ARG A 8 -21.28 12.02 -4.05
N LYS A 9 -21.70 10.88 -4.61
CA LYS A 9 -21.22 9.56 -4.19
C LYS A 9 -19.71 9.41 -4.42
N LEU A 10 -19.21 9.83 -5.59
CA LEU A 10 -17.77 9.80 -5.88
C LEU A 10 -16.96 10.63 -4.88
N ARG A 11 -17.42 11.84 -4.56
CA ARG A 11 -16.77 12.68 -3.54
C ARG A 11 -16.71 11.99 -2.17
N SER A 12 -17.85 11.49 -1.70
CA SER A 12 -17.91 10.80 -0.39
C SER A 12 -17.00 9.58 -0.33
N LEU A 13 -16.93 8.79 -1.41
CA LEU A 13 -16.05 7.64 -1.50
C LEU A 13 -14.57 8.05 -1.55
N GLY A 14 -14.25 9.16 -2.22
CA GLY A 14 -12.90 9.73 -2.22
C GLY A 14 -12.45 10.16 -0.83
N ASP A 15 -13.32 10.89 -0.11
CA ASP A 15 -13.05 11.32 1.27
C ASP A 15 -12.86 10.10 2.21
N GLU A 16 -13.70 9.07 2.09
CA GLU A 16 -13.58 7.83 2.87
C GLU A 16 -12.28 7.07 2.53
N TYR A 17 -11.96 6.99 1.25
CA TYR A 17 -10.73 6.36 0.76
C TYR A 17 -9.47 7.04 1.31
N GLU A 18 -9.39 8.37 1.23
CA GLU A 18 -8.23 9.13 1.71
C GLU A 18 -8.03 8.97 3.22
N ASN A 19 -9.12 9.00 4.00
CA ASN A 19 -9.06 8.78 5.44
C ASN A 19 -8.57 7.36 5.77
N LEU A 20 -9.14 6.33 5.12
CA LEU A 20 -8.74 4.95 5.34
C LEU A 20 -7.28 4.69 4.93
N LEU A 21 -6.84 5.27 3.81
CA LEU A 21 -5.46 5.16 3.36
C LEU A 21 -4.49 5.80 4.36
N ASN A 22 -4.81 6.99 4.86
CA ASN A 22 -3.98 7.67 5.86
C ASN A 22 -3.87 6.85 7.15
N ASP A 23 -4.98 6.30 7.65
CA ASP A 23 -4.98 5.46 8.85
C ASP A 23 -4.13 4.19 8.64
N LEU A 24 -4.31 3.52 7.49
CA LEU A 24 -3.53 2.34 7.14
C LEU A 24 -2.02 2.63 7.03
N LEU A 25 -1.63 3.72 6.38
CA LEU A 25 -0.23 4.12 6.27
C LEU A 25 0.37 4.43 7.65
N ASN A 26 -0.38 5.11 8.52
CA ASN A 26 0.04 5.38 9.90
C ASN A 26 0.23 4.11 10.72
N GLU A 27 -0.61 3.09 10.51
CA GLU A 27 -0.43 1.78 11.14
C GLU A 27 0.79 1.04 10.59
N LEU A 28 0.97 1.03 9.26
CA LEU A 28 2.14 0.47 8.61
C LEU A 28 3.43 1.08 9.14
N PHE A 29 3.55 2.41 9.20
CA PHE A 29 4.76 3.09 9.70
C PHE A 29 5.17 2.65 11.11
N LYS A 30 4.23 2.26 11.97
CA LYS A 30 4.53 1.73 13.32
C LYS A 30 5.12 0.32 13.27
N LEU A 31 4.74 -0.48 12.28
CA LEU A 31 5.16 -1.88 12.11
C LEU A 31 6.49 -2.00 11.37
N ILE A 32 6.82 -1.04 10.50
CA ILE A 32 8.00 -1.07 9.64
C ILE A 32 8.90 0.16 9.83
N PRO A 33 9.39 0.44 11.05
CA PRO A 33 10.13 1.68 11.35
C PRO A 33 11.46 1.79 10.58
N ASP A 34 12.01 0.67 10.12
CA ASP A 34 13.27 0.61 9.35
C ASP A 34 13.07 0.79 7.83
N CYS A 35 11.83 1.02 7.41
CA CYS A 35 11.45 1.20 6.01
C CYS A 35 11.09 2.67 5.75
N LEU A 36 11.63 3.21 4.66
CA LEU A 36 11.33 4.57 4.22
C LEU A 36 10.34 4.51 3.07
N ALA A 37 9.20 5.20 3.22
CA ALA A 37 8.25 5.40 2.14
C ALA A 37 8.96 6.06 0.95
N LEU A 38 8.81 5.49 -0.25
CA LEU A 38 9.39 6.07 -1.45
C LEU A 38 8.45 7.14 -1.99
N ASN A 39 8.88 8.40 -1.92
CA ASN A 39 8.25 9.51 -2.62
C ASN A 39 8.57 9.40 -4.12
N ILE A 40 7.93 8.50 -4.84
CA ILE A 40 7.96 8.52 -6.31
C ILE A 40 6.83 9.46 -6.73
N ASP A 41 7.14 10.75 -6.71
CA ASP A 41 6.52 11.95 -7.33
C ASP A 41 5.01 12.04 -7.64
N ASP A 42 4.14 11.10 -7.26
CA ASP A 42 2.74 11.35 -6.95
C ASP A 42 2.15 10.12 -6.24
N SER A 43 2.15 10.21 -4.91
CA SER A 43 1.38 9.40 -3.95
C SER A 43 1.90 7.98 -3.64
N LEU A 44 1.87 7.63 -2.35
CA LEU A 44 1.94 6.27 -1.81
C LEU A 44 0.69 5.48 -2.20
N LEU A 45 0.33 5.51 -3.49
CA LEU A 45 -0.84 4.83 -3.97
C LEU A 45 -0.59 3.33 -3.78
N PRO A 46 -1.50 2.64 -3.08
CA PRO A 46 -1.44 1.21 -3.03
C PRO A 46 -1.49 0.64 -4.44
N VAL A 47 -0.59 -0.30 -4.70
CA VAL A 47 -0.69 -1.17 -5.85
C VAL A 47 -1.74 -2.22 -5.50
N TYR A 48 -2.93 -2.07 -6.06
CA TYR A 48 -4.04 -3.01 -5.91
C TYR A 48 -3.85 -4.26 -6.78
N ALA A 49 -3.19 -4.11 -7.93
CA ALA A 49 -2.90 -5.20 -8.85
C ALA A 49 -1.59 -5.91 -8.43
N ILE A 50 -1.67 -6.72 -7.37
CA ILE A 50 -0.55 -7.51 -6.83
C ILE A 50 -0.19 -8.70 -7.75
N SER A 51 -0.89 -8.87 -8.86
CA SER A 51 -0.63 -9.93 -9.85
C SER A 51 0.79 -9.92 -10.45
N GLY A 52 1.54 -8.82 -10.30
CA GLY A 52 2.94 -8.72 -10.70
C GLY A 52 3.96 -9.13 -9.63
N LEU A 53 3.52 -9.38 -8.40
CA LEU A 53 4.36 -9.78 -7.27
C LEU A 53 4.32 -11.29 -7.08
N LYS A 54 5.42 -11.89 -6.63
CA LYS A 54 5.44 -13.33 -6.30
C LYS A 54 4.63 -13.61 -5.05
N THR A 55 4.59 -12.64 -4.14
CA THR A 55 3.82 -12.72 -2.90
C THR A 55 2.35 -12.39 -3.16
N LYS A 56 1.44 -13.25 -2.71
CA LYS A 56 0.01 -12.93 -2.70
C LYS A 56 -0.26 -11.92 -1.58
N GLY A 57 -0.95 -10.85 -1.90
CA GLY A 57 -1.31 -9.82 -0.94
C GLY A 57 -2.60 -9.10 -1.31
N ILE A 58 -3.08 -8.31 -0.37
CA ILE A 58 -4.27 -7.46 -0.49
C ILE A 58 -3.88 -6.09 -1.05
N LEU A 59 -2.82 -5.48 -0.50
CA LEU A 59 -2.25 -4.20 -0.94
C LEU A 59 -0.73 -4.25 -0.89
N ALA A 60 -0.07 -3.52 -1.79
CA ALA A 60 1.36 -3.35 -1.82
C ALA A 60 1.74 -1.87 -1.91
N PHE A 61 2.73 -1.43 -1.13
CA PHE A 61 3.16 -0.05 -1.05
C PHE A 61 4.65 0.09 -1.38
N PRO A 62 5.06 1.08 -2.18
CA PRO A 62 6.45 1.27 -2.53
C PRO A 62 7.25 1.78 -1.32
N TYR A 63 8.26 1.01 -0.92
CA TYR A 63 9.10 1.32 0.22
C TYR A 63 10.56 1.00 -0.07
N LYS A 64 11.44 1.64 0.69
CA LYS A 64 12.86 1.31 0.80
C LYS A 64 13.14 0.73 2.17
N CYS A 65 13.28 -0.59 2.25
CA CYS A 65 13.61 -1.30 3.47
C CYS A 65 15.07 -1.76 3.43
N ARG A 66 15.84 -1.51 4.50
CA ARG A 66 17.24 -1.99 4.64
C ARG A 66 18.14 -1.67 3.43
N GLY A 67 17.94 -0.49 2.84
CA GLY A 67 18.70 -0.03 1.68
C GLY A 67 18.21 -0.53 0.32
N ARG A 68 17.24 -1.46 0.26
CA ARG A 68 16.66 -2.00 -0.97
C ARG A 68 15.32 -1.36 -1.28
N VAL A 69 15.07 -1.08 -2.55
CA VAL A 69 13.78 -0.60 -3.05
C VAL A 69 12.90 -1.80 -3.38
N GLY A 70 11.62 -1.70 -3.05
CA GLY A 70 10.66 -2.77 -3.27
C GLY A 70 9.28 -2.38 -2.80
N TYR A 71 8.50 -3.39 -2.44
CA TYR A 71 7.13 -3.25 -1.97
C TYR A 71 6.96 -3.88 -0.60
N VAL A 72 6.33 -3.14 0.31
CA VAL A 72 5.74 -3.71 1.53
C VAL A 72 4.36 -4.20 1.16
N ILE A 73 4.09 -5.48 1.40
CA ILE A 73 2.90 -6.20 0.97
C ILE A 73 2.15 -6.66 2.22
N ILE A 74 0.85 -6.35 2.26
CA ILE A 74 -0.07 -6.88 3.27
C ILE A 74 -0.59 -8.22 2.76
N GLY A 75 -0.16 -9.32 3.37
CA GLY A 75 -0.57 -10.68 3.02
C GLY A 75 -2.05 -10.94 3.34
N GLU A 76 -2.69 -11.85 2.60
CA GLU A 76 -4.06 -12.31 2.91
C GLU A 76 -4.16 -13.08 4.24
N ASP A 77 -3.02 -13.57 4.72
CA ASP A 77 -2.83 -14.23 6.02
C ASP A 77 -2.62 -13.25 7.18
N GLY A 78 -2.56 -11.95 6.90
CA GLY A 78 -2.32 -10.90 7.88
C GLY A 78 -0.84 -10.68 8.21
N ILE A 79 0.08 -11.35 7.50
CA ILE A 79 1.53 -11.19 7.64
C ILE A 79 2.01 -10.04 6.74
N LEU A 80 3.03 -9.30 7.18
CA LEU A 80 3.65 -8.27 6.37
C LEU A 80 4.91 -8.82 5.67
N TYR A 81 4.97 -8.63 4.37
CA TYR A 81 6.12 -9.01 3.55
C TYR A 81 6.80 -7.80 2.95
N PHE A 82 8.09 -7.93 2.67
CA PHE A 82 8.82 -7.04 1.78
C PHE A 82 9.32 -7.84 0.58
N GLU A 83 8.96 -7.41 -0.62
CA GLU A 83 9.46 -7.97 -1.88
C GLU A 83 10.32 -6.91 -2.57
N ASP A 84 11.61 -7.18 -2.75
CA ASP A 84 12.50 -6.28 -3.49
C ASP A 84 12.29 -6.38 -5.01
N THR A 85 12.88 -5.47 -5.79
CA THR A 85 12.76 -5.46 -7.26
C THR A 85 13.33 -6.69 -7.95
N ASP A 86 14.17 -7.47 -7.26
CA ASP A 86 14.70 -8.75 -7.75
C ASP A 86 13.75 -9.92 -7.40
N GLY A 87 12.66 -9.64 -6.68
CA GLY A 87 11.65 -10.60 -6.25
C GLY A 87 12.13 -11.49 -5.09
N ASN A 88 13.04 -11.00 -4.24
CA ASN A 88 13.36 -11.63 -2.97
C ASN A 88 12.35 -11.20 -1.91
N VAL A 89 11.82 -12.16 -1.16
CA VAL A 89 10.78 -11.91 -0.16
C VAL A 89 11.35 -12.06 1.25
N ILE A 90 10.99 -11.12 2.13
CA ILE A 90 11.35 -11.12 3.55
C ILE A 90 10.08 -10.92 4.36
N GLU A 91 9.86 -11.76 5.36
CA GLU A 91 8.82 -11.54 6.36
C GLU A 91 9.25 -10.43 7.32
N LEU A 92 8.40 -9.42 7.47
CA LEU A 92 8.62 -8.29 8.36
C LEU A 92 7.95 -8.51 9.71
N LYS A 93 6.79 -9.16 9.72
CA LYS A 93 6.01 -9.47 10.92
C LYS A 93 4.92 -10.49 10.63
#